data_AF-A0A495R7Z4-F1
#
_entry.id   AF-A0A495R7Z4-F1
#
_cell.length_a   1.000
_cell.length_b   1.000
_cell.length_c   1.000
_cell.angle_alpha   90.00
_cell.angle_beta   90.00
_cell.angle_gamma   90.00
#
_symmetry.space_group_name_H-M   'P 1'
#
loop_
_entity.id
_entity.type
_entity.pdbx_description
1 polymer ?
#
loop_
_entity_poly.entity_id
_entity_poly.type
_entity_poly.pdbx_seq_one_letter_code
_entity_poly.pdbx_strand_id
1 'polypeptide(L)'
;MSNNYGIQDDGSFRRKHIDDIRGDQKQHFKNEVGEDIELRQASPQMQALDMNALELARLWEVAESIYYASYYEDSFGEQLDKQLALAGFSRIPARSATGEVVFLRDSPAPEDITIPSGTMVTTQRTETKPRIPFETTEGVVLSAGNSEATAPIEALKPWQTELDEEWLGAETNVAAHTIERFEDLVADVDDVTNPNPTGDESLGYVEGRDRETDAEFKLRYQNSLADGGAATLRAVRSGVFNADDEIKSVGVDEVRDPDQGYGVQVTVLAPDVSDEVVAQAIVDSRAGGLESFGSESGIGTLEDGTEKTESFNRADEVTILLVADLTTSDTFPSDGSTQITDRIIRYIGGTASDNIGYPGLEIGEDVIYDQLFRRVMETQGTVMADLWIGTDDPDTAQTTDADDATVSDSSARGVRFEATADADDVLVEARLSANVADATQARLLDSNGNVLTSTDISDVAAGEWFRFDGVLSWTSGEAFDIAVDAEGASYTIGQDADPTYPYDGAAAGVDITQRYRGDLDPDGSPQATRPNVDGVRLNQVGESNISITDTQAAMTGISEVTVNVE
;
A
#
# COMPACT_ATOMS: atom_id res chain seq x y z
N MET A 1 14.57 10.74 -45.69
CA MET A 1 14.94 12.17 -45.74
C MET A 1 15.37 12.54 -44.34
N SER A 2 16.39 13.38 -44.11
CA SER A 2 16.58 13.94 -42.76
C SER A 2 15.52 15.02 -42.56
N ASN A 3 14.59 14.80 -41.65
CA ASN A 3 13.50 15.75 -41.41
C ASN A 3 14.01 16.92 -40.56
N ASN A 4 14.68 17.86 -41.22
CA ASN A 4 15.11 19.10 -40.58
C ASN A 4 13.92 19.95 -40.07
N TYR A 5 12.69 19.64 -40.46
CA TYR A 5 11.43 20.26 -40.06
C TYR A 5 10.35 19.20 -39.80
N GLY A 6 9.31 19.57 -39.04
CA GLY A 6 8.27 18.66 -38.55
C GLY A 6 8.70 17.94 -37.27
N ILE A 7 8.03 16.83 -36.95
CA ILE A 7 8.32 15.99 -35.78
C ILE A 7 9.80 15.55 -35.79
N GLN A 8 10.47 15.71 -34.65
CA GLN A 8 11.86 15.34 -34.41
C GLN A 8 11.96 14.09 -33.51
N ASP A 9 13.14 13.48 -33.47
CA ASP A 9 13.40 12.26 -32.68
C ASP A 9 13.30 12.46 -31.14
N ASP A 10 13.29 13.72 -30.67
CA ASP A 10 13.09 14.12 -29.28
C ASP A 10 11.62 14.45 -28.92
N GLY A 11 10.69 14.26 -29.86
CA GLY A 11 9.27 14.60 -29.70
C GLY A 11 8.93 16.07 -29.92
N SER A 12 9.90 16.95 -30.19
CA SER A 12 9.61 18.34 -30.56
C SER A 12 9.08 18.46 -32.00
N PHE A 13 8.25 19.48 -32.26
CA PHE A 13 7.84 19.84 -33.61
C PHE A 13 8.68 21.04 -34.10
N ARG A 14 9.55 20.86 -35.10
CA ARG A 14 10.29 21.99 -35.68
C ARG A 14 9.52 22.62 -36.85
N ARG A 15 8.71 23.64 -36.55
CA ARG A 15 8.05 24.48 -37.56
C ARG A 15 9.05 25.08 -38.54
N LYS A 16 8.67 25.13 -39.82
CA LYS A 16 9.46 25.75 -40.89
C LYS A 16 9.18 27.25 -40.97
N HIS A 17 10.20 28.10 -40.89
CA HIS A 17 9.99 29.56 -40.88
C HIS A 17 9.65 30.10 -42.27
N ILE A 18 8.94 31.24 -42.35
CA ILE A 18 8.53 31.86 -43.61
C ILE A 18 9.72 32.16 -44.55
N ASP A 19 10.89 32.48 -43.98
CA ASP A 19 12.11 32.74 -44.75
C ASP A 19 12.73 31.46 -45.35
N ASP A 20 12.60 30.32 -44.67
CA ASP A 20 13.02 29.01 -45.19
C ASP A 20 12.09 28.55 -46.31
N ILE A 21 10.77 28.75 -46.13
CA ILE A 21 9.75 28.49 -47.16
C ILE A 21 10.03 29.35 -48.40
N ARG A 22 10.25 30.65 -48.21
CA ARG A 22 10.63 31.62 -49.24
C ARG A 22 11.95 31.26 -49.92
N GLY A 23 12.93 30.74 -49.17
CA GLY A 23 14.22 30.27 -49.69
C GLY A 23 14.06 29.10 -50.65
N ASP A 24 13.42 28.04 -50.19
CA ASP A 24 13.17 26.85 -51.01
C ASP A 24 12.29 27.16 -52.22
N GLN A 25 11.22 27.95 -52.06
CA GLN A 25 10.36 28.36 -53.18
C GLN A 25 11.13 29.11 -54.28
N LYS A 26 12.05 30.01 -53.91
CA LYS A 26 12.92 30.70 -54.89
C LYS A 26 13.81 29.70 -55.64
N GLN A 27 14.36 28.71 -54.95
CA GLN A 27 15.22 27.69 -55.58
C GLN A 27 14.42 26.75 -56.46
N HIS A 28 13.24 26.27 -56.02
CA HIS A 28 12.34 25.48 -56.85
C HIS A 28 11.90 26.24 -58.11
N PHE A 29 11.53 27.52 -57.98
CA PHE A 29 11.16 28.34 -59.13
C PHE A 29 12.33 28.53 -60.13
N LYS A 30 13.55 28.72 -59.63
CA LYS A 30 14.77 28.77 -60.46
C LYS A 30 15.08 27.42 -61.15
N ASN A 31 14.90 26.30 -60.45
CA ASN A 31 15.12 24.97 -61.02
C ASN A 31 14.17 24.69 -62.21
N GLU A 32 12.90 25.09 -62.10
CA GLU A 32 11.88 24.84 -63.14
C GLU A 32 11.91 25.87 -64.30
N VAL A 33 12.20 27.14 -64.01
CA VAL A 33 12.11 28.24 -65.01
C VAL A 33 13.47 28.66 -65.58
N GLY A 34 14.58 28.26 -64.94
CA GLY A 34 15.95 28.57 -65.32
C GLY A 34 16.63 29.56 -64.35
N GLU A 35 17.90 29.30 -64.05
CA GLU A 35 18.67 30.07 -63.05
C GLU A 35 18.86 31.55 -63.39
N ASP A 36 18.82 31.92 -64.67
CA ASP A 36 19.00 33.30 -65.17
C ASP A 36 17.85 34.27 -64.79
N ILE A 37 16.79 33.81 -64.12
CA ILE A 37 15.62 34.64 -63.82
C ILE A 37 15.80 35.55 -62.58
N GLU A 38 15.64 36.86 -62.77
CA GLU A 38 15.76 37.86 -61.70
C GLU A 38 14.54 37.90 -60.75
N LEU A 39 14.62 37.19 -59.63
CA LEU A 39 13.64 37.29 -58.54
C LEU A 39 13.88 38.53 -57.64
N ARG A 40 13.74 39.73 -58.21
CA ARG A 40 13.71 41.00 -57.45
C ARG A 40 12.44 41.10 -56.61
N GLN A 41 12.53 41.63 -55.39
CA GLN A 41 11.43 41.64 -54.41
C GLN A 41 10.12 42.28 -54.91
N ALA A 42 10.21 43.32 -55.75
CA ALA A 42 9.03 43.97 -56.33
C ALA A 42 8.46 43.26 -57.58
N SER A 43 9.02 42.13 -58.03
CA SER A 43 8.54 41.43 -59.23
C SER A 43 7.19 40.73 -58.97
N PRO A 44 6.29 40.63 -59.96
CA PRO A 44 5.03 39.88 -59.80
C PRO A 44 5.25 38.42 -59.41
N GLN A 45 6.34 37.81 -59.89
CA GLN A 45 6.74 36.44 -59.52
C GLN A 45 7.07 36.35 -58.03
N MET A 46 7.88 37.28 -57.51
CA MET A 46 8.25 37.26 -56.09
C MET A 46 7.05 37.59 -55.20
N GLN A 47 6.17 38.52 -55.59
CA GLN A 47 4.93 38.79 -54.87
C GLN A 47 4.00 37.56 -54.79
N ALA A 48 3.93 36.75 -55.86
CA ALA A 48 3.16 35.51 -55.86
C ALA A 48 3.79 34.42 -54.96
N LEU A 49 5.13 34.30 -54.95
CA LEU A 49 5.83 33.42 -54.02
C LEU A 49 5.66 33.88 -52.56
N ASP A 50 5.84 35.17 -52.26
CA ASP A 50 5.66 35.73 -50.91
C ASP A 50 4.23 35.52 -50.38
N MET A 51 3.21 35.66 -51.23
CA MET A 51 1.81 35.34 -50.89
C MET A 51 1.64 33.86 -50.56
N ASN A 52 2.20 32.95 -51.35
CA ASN A 52 2.09 31.52 -51.07
C ASN A 52 2.93 31.08 -49.86
N ALA A 53 4.10 31.67 -49.64
CA ALA A 53 4.94 31.42 -48.48
C ALA A 53 4.24 31.79 -47.16
N LEU A 54 3.44 32.86 -47.15
CA LEU A 54 2.62 33.25 -45.99
C LEU A 54 1.56 32.20 -45.66
N GLU A 55 0.80 31.73 -46.66
CA GLU A 55 -0.23 30.70 -46.43
C GLU A 55 0.40 29.33 -46.06
N LEU A 56 1.55 28.98 -46.64
CA LEU A 56 2.30 27.79 -46.20
C LEU A 56 2.82 27.93 -44.78
N ALA A 57 3.29 29.12 -44.36
CA ALA A 57 3.72 29.36 -42.98
C ALA A 57 2.56 29.12 -42.00
N ARG A 58 1.36 29.65 -42.29
CA ARG A 58 0.14 29.37 -41.50
C ARG A 58 -0.21 27.89 -41.45
N LEU A 59 -0.04 27.14 -42.54
CA LEU A 59 -0.25 25.68 -42.54
C LEU A 59 0.78 24.95 -41.67
N TRP A 60 2.02 25.44 -41.59
CA TRP A 60 3.02 24.93 -40.64
C TRP A 60 2.68 25.28 -39.18
N GLU A 61 2.09 26.45 -38.91
CA GLU A 61 1.59 26.85 -37.59
C GLU A 61 0.39 26.01 -37.14
N VAL A 62 -0.56 25.76 -38.05
CA VAL A 62 -1.70 24.87 -37.80
C VAL A 62 -1.26 23.42 -37.62
N ALA A 63 -0.26 22.94 -38.36
CA ALA A 63 0.30 21.59 -38.17
C ALA A 63 1.01 21.43 -36.82
N GLU A 64 1.77 22.43 -36.38
CA GLU A 64 2.37 22.50 -35.04
C GLU A 64 1.30 22.49 -33.94
N SER A 65 0.26 23.32 -34.10
CA SER A 65 -0.87 23.38 -33.15
C SER A 65 -1.63 22.05 -33.07
N ILE A 66 -1.90 21.39 -34.20
CA ILE A 66 -2.57 20.08 -34.25
C ILE A 66 -1.72 18.98 -33.59
N TYR A 67 -0.39 19.03 -33.76
CA TYR A 67 0.52 18.09 -33.11
C TYR A 67 0.42 18.20 -31.59
N TYR A 68 0.65 19.39 -31.03
CA TYR A 68 0.58 19.61 -29.59
C TYR A 68 -0.85 19.43 -29.01
N ALA A 69 -1.89 19.77 -29.77
CA ALA A 69 -3.29 19.48 -29.41
C ALA A 69 -3.63 17.99 -29.28
N SER A 70 -2.77 17.07 -29.74
CA SER A 70 -2.95 15.62 -29.63
C SER A 70 -2.25 14.98 -28.43
N TYR A 71 -1.41 15.72 -27.71
CA TYR A 71 -0.77 15.28 -26.47
C TYR A 71 -1.50 15.85 -25.27
N TYR A 72 -1.69 15.03 -24.23
CA TYR A 72 -2.38 15.44 -23.01
C TYR A 72 -1.66 16.61 -22.32
N GLU A 73 -0.35 16.47 -22.09
CA GLU A 73 0.48 17.47 -21.39
C GLU A 73 0.52 18.83 -22.10
N ASP A 74 0.53 18.86 -23.43
CA ASP A 74 0.57 20.11 -24.22
C ASP A 74 -0.83 20.68 -24.57
N SER A 75 -1.91 19.91 -24.38
CA SER A 75 -3.28 20.35 -24.67
C SER A 75 -3.82 21.34 -23.62
N PHE A 76 -4.73 22.22 -24.03
CA PHE A 76 -5.27 23.33 -23.24
C PHE A 76 -6.69 23.67 -23.74
N GLY A 77 -7.57 24.22 -22.88
CA GLY A 77 -8.96 24.55 -23.25
C GLY A 77 -9.76 23.39 -23.89
N GLU A 78 -10.61 23.70 -24.88
CA GLU A 78 -11.60 22.76 -25.45
C GLU A 78 -10.99 21.47 -26.06
N GLN A 79 -9.71 21.49 -26.46
CA GLN A 79 -9.01 20.28 -26.96
C GLN A 79 -8.60 19.34 -25.82
N LEU A 80 -8.24 19.88 -24.64
CA LEU A 80 -8.06 19.10 -23.41
C LEU A 80 -9.41 18.51 -22.94
N ASP A 81 -10.49 19.30 -22.99
CA ASP A 81 -11.85 18.85 -22.63
C ASP A 81 -12.29 17.68 -23.51
N LYS A 82 -11.99 17.73 -24.81
CA LYS A 82 -12.28 16.64 -25.75
C LYS A 82 -11.41 15.41 -25.54
N GLN A 83 -10.16 15.54 -25.11
CA GLN A 83 -9.32 14.39 -24.75
C GLN A 83 -9.85 13.72 -23.48
N LEU A 84 -10.08 14.47 -22.40
CA LEU A 84 -10.50 13.91 -21.11
C LEU A 84 -11.95 13.39 -21.11
N ALA A 85 -12.84 13.95 -21.95
CA ALA A 85 -14.17 13.39 -22.17
C ALA A 85 -14.14 11.96 -22.76
N LEU A 86 -13.07 11.54 -23.46
CA LEU A 86 -12.89 10.15 -23.90
C LEU A 86 -12.59 9.19 -22.74
N ALA A 87 -11.99 9.71 -21.66
CA ALA A 87 -11.81 8.99 -20.38
C ALA A 87 -13.04 9.11 -19.45
N GLY A 88 -14.12 9.75 -19.91
CA GLY A 88 -15.32 10.01 -19.09
C GLY A 88 -15.18 11.18 -18.11
N PHE A 89 -14.07 11.93 -18.18
CA PHE A 89 -13.73 12.97 -17.21
C PHE A 89 -14.05 14.37 -17.77
N SER A 90 -14.78 15.18 -16.99
CA SER A 90 -15.25 16.51 -17.41
C SER A 90 -14.94 17.57 -16.35
N ARG A 91 -14.85 18.84 -16.78
CA ARG A 91 -14.56 19.96 -15.88
C ARG A 91 -15.68 20.22 -14.89
N ILE A 92 -15.30 20.75 -13.73
CA ILE A 92 -16.22 21.46 -12.86
C ILE A 92 -16.60 22.79 -13.56
N PRO A 93 -17.88 23.02 -13.89
CA PRO A 93 -18.31 24.26 -14.53
C PRO A 93 -18.32 25.42 -13.52
N ALA A 94 -18.24 26.63 -14.08
CA ALA A 94 -18.53 27.86 -13.34
C ALA A 94 -19.93 27.79 -12.69
N ARG A 95 -20.06 28.40 -11.53
CA ARG A 95 -21.31 28.54 -10.78
C ARG A 95 -21.54 30.04 -10.58
N SER A 96 -22.71 30.52 -10.96
CA SER A 96 -23.11 31.91 -10.76
C SER A 96 -23.61 32.12 -9.32
N ALA A 97 -23.28 33.24 -8.70
CA ALA A 97 -23.68 33.54 -7.32
C ALA A 97 -25.19 33.83 -7.21
N THR A 98 -25.77 33.54 -6.04
CA THR A 98 -27.10 34.04 -5.65
C THR A 98 -27.01 35.11 -4.55
N GLY A 99 -28.12 35.79 -4.29
CA GLY A 99 -28.26 36.74 -3.20
C GLY A 99 -29.65 37.37 -3.18
N GLU A 100 -29.76 38.58 -2.65
CA GLU A 100 -31.00 39.36 -2.65
C GLU A 100 -30.77 40.81 -3.04
N VAL A 101 -31.80 41.45 -3.60
CA VAL A 101 -31.88 42.90 -3.77
C VAL A 101 -33.14 43.46 -3.13
N VAL A 102 -33.03 44.66 -2.58
CA VAL A 102 -34.15 45.47 -2.11
C VAL A 102 -34.44 46.52 -3.17
N PHE A 103 -35.65 46.45 -3.73
CA PHE A 103 -36.21 47.49 -4.58
C PHE A 103 -36.81 48.59 -3.69
N LEU A 104 -36.48 49.84 -3.97
CA LEU A 104 -36.71 50.99 -3.08
C LEU A 104 -37.59 52.06 -3.72
N ARG A 105 -38.28 52.83 -2.87
CA ARG A 105 -39.01 54.04 -3.24
C ARG A 105 -38.73 55.22 -2.32
N ASP A 106 -38.68 56.41 -2.92
CA ASP A 106 -38.61 57.71 -2.22
C ASP A 106 -39.92 58.01 -1.44
N SER A 107 -41.03 57.38 -1.84
CA SER A 107 -42.33 57.53 -1.18
C SER A 107 -43.12 56.21 -1.16
N PRO A 108 -43.91 55.94 -0.11
CA PRO A 108 -44.69 54.71 -0.02
C PRO A 108 -45.57 54.43 -1.24
N ALA A 109 -45.61 53.18 -1.69
CA ALA A 109 -46.34 52.74 -2.86
C ALA A 109 -47.84 53.11 -2.79
N PRO A 110 -48.41 53.75 -3.82
CA PRO A 110 -49.81 54.19 -3.81
C PRO A 110 -50.81 53.05 -4.03
N GLU A 111 -50.36 51.97 -4.67
CA GLU A 111 -51.06 50.70 -4.91
C GLU A 111 -50.03 49.56 -4.96
N ASP A 112 -50.47 48.30 -5.03
CA ASP A 112 -49.58 47.13 -5.03
C ASP A 112 -48.78 47.02 -6.35
N ILE A 113 -47.46 47.20 -6.29
CA ILE A 113 -46.57 47.17 -7.45
C ILE A 113 -45.95 45.78 -7.58
N THR A 114 -46.16 45.12 -8.72
CA THR A 114 -45.62 43.76 -8.99
C THR A 114 -44.30 43.87 -9.75
N ILE A 115 -43.24 43.32 -9.17
CA ILE A 115 -41.92 43.18 -9.77
C ILE A 115 -41.79 41.72 -10.22
N PRO A 116 -41.70 41.42 -11.54
CA PRO A 116 -41.68 40.05 -12.02
C PRO A 116 -40.33 39.36 -11.76
N SER A 117 -40.33 38.02 -11.80
CA SER A 117 -39.09 37.26 -12.01
C SER A 117 -38.53 37.53 -13.42
N GLY A 118 -37.21 37.43 -13.58
CA GLY A 118 -36.51 37.84 -14.79
C GLY A 118 -36.28 39.36 -14.90
N THR A 119 -36.47 40.13 -13.82
CA THR A 119 -36.12 41.56 -13.79
C THR A 119 -34.60 41.69 -13.70
N MET A 120 -33.98 42.32 -14.69
CA MET A 120 -32.51 42.45 -14.76
C MET A 120 -31.96 43.70 -14.06
N VAL A 121 -31.05 43.46 -13.11
CA VAL A 121 -30.29 44.47 -12.36
C VAL A 121 -28.79 44.21 -12.48
N THR A 122 -27.95 45.25 -12.35
CA THR A 122 -26.52 45.19 -12.68
C THR A 122 -25.65 46.00 -11.73
N THR A 123 -24.37 45.62 -11.63
CA THR A 123 -23.36 46.43 -10.94
C THR A 123 -22.90 47.64 -11.75
N GLN A 124 -22.28 48.61 -11.09
CA GLN A 124 -21.60 49.70 -11.80
C GLN A 124 -20.28 49.23 -12.45
N ARG A 125 -20.19 49.40 -13.78
CA ARG A 125 -18.95 49.24 -14.55
C ARG A 125 -17.83 50.15 -14.01
N THR A 126 -16.63 49.60 -13.90
CA THR A 126 -15.40 50.33 -13.55
C THR A 126 -14.45 50.44 -14.75
N GLU A 127 -13.20 50.86 -14.54
CA GLU A 127 -12.16 50.81 -15.57
C GLU A 127 -11.69 49.38 -15.87
N THR A 128 -11.79 48.47 -14.89
CA THR A 128 -11.26 47.10 -14.96
C THR A 128 -12.32 46.01 -14.95
N LYS A 129 -13.56 46.29 -14.52
CA LYS A 129 -14.67 45.33 -14.47
C LYS A 129 -15.87 45.82 -15.31
N PRO A 130 -16.55 44.94 -16.06
CA PRO A 130 -17.80 45.26 -16.74
C PRO A 130 -18.94 45.51 -15.73
N ARG A 131 -20.18 45.67 -16.21
CA ARG A 131 -21.36 45.49 -15.35
C ARG A 131 -21.61 44.00 -15.23
N ILE A 132 -21.80 43.50 -14.02
CA ILE A 132 -22.17 42.11 -13.76
C ILE A 132 -23.70 42.06 -13.61
N PRO A 133 -24.41 41.30 -14.47
CA PRO A 133 -25.87 41.25 -14.47
C PRO A 133 -26.44 40.10 -13.63
N PHE A 134 -27.56 40.38 -12.97
CA PHE A 134 -28.34 39.48 -12.15
C PHE A 134 -29.81 39.56 -12.54
N GLU A 135 -30.54 38.46 -12.45
CA GLU A 135 -32.00 38.41 -12.66
C GLU A 135 -32.72 38.00 -11.36
N THR A 136 -33.92 38.54 -11.13
CA THR A 136 -34.78 38.11 -10.03
C THR A 136 -35.30 36.70 -10.26
N THR A 137 -35.02 35.77 -9.35
CA THR A 137 -35.44 34.36 -9.51
C THR A 137 -36.92 34.18 -9.20
N GLU A 138 -37.47 34.99 -8.28
CA GLU A 138 -38.89 35.04 -7.94
C GLU A 138 -39.45 36.46 -8.11
N GLY A 139 -40.77 36.56 -8.32
CA GLY A 139 -41.48 37.84 -8.42
C GLY A 139 -42.00 38.30 -7.06
N VAL A 140 -41.75 39.56 -6.71
CA VAL A 140 -42.18 40.18 -5.44
C VAL A 140 -43.25 41.26 -5.67
N VAL A 141 -44.10 41.49 -4.68
CA VAL A 141 -45.05 42.61 -4.67
C VAL A 141 -44.65 43.63 -3.61
N LEU A 142 -44.31 44.84 -4.04
CA LEU A 142 -44.20 46.01 -3.17
C LEU A 142 -45.62 46.47 -2.80
N SER A 143 -46.08 46.06 -1.62
CA SER A 143 -47.45 46.34 -1.16
C SER A 143 -47.71 47.83 -0.93
N ALA A 144 -48.96 48.25 -1.17
CA ALA A 144 -49.42 49.62 -0.96
C ALA A 144 -49.13 50.08 0.48
N GLY A 145 -48.44 51.22 0.61
CA GLY A 145 -48.01 51.79 1.89
C GLY A 145 -46.62 51.38 2.38
N ASN A 146 -45.94 50.44 1.71
CA ASN A 146 -44.51 50.15 1.93
C ASN A 146 -43.61 50.95 0.98
N SER A 147 -42.34 51.11 1.32
CA SER A 147 -41.31 51.78 0.51
C SER A 147 -40.19 50.84 0.02
N GLU A 148 -40.23 49.56 0.40
CA GLU A 148 -39.19 48.57 0.12
C GLU A 148 -39.78 47.18 -0.13
N ALA A 149 -39.15 46.40 -1.01
CA ALA A 149 -39.47 45.01 -1.29
C ALA A 149 -38.23 44.20 -1.68
N THR A 150 -37.97 43.10 -0.98
CA THR A 150 -36.83 42.21 -1.23
C THR A 150 -37.16 41.13 -2.25
N ALA A 151 -36.29 40.90 -3.24
CA ALA A 151 -36.38 39.77 -4.17
C ALA A 151 -35.06 38.97 -4.17
N PRO A 152 -35.13 37.63 -4.24
CA PRO A 152 -33.95 36.80 -4.49
C PRO A 152 -33.45 36.98 -5.93
N ILE A 153 -32.14 36.89 -6.12
CA ILE A 153 -31.45 37.05 -7.42
C ILE A 153 -30.42 35.95 -7.67
N GLU A 154 -30.14 35.69 -8.94
CA GLU A 154 -29.03 34.87 -9.42
C GLU A 154 -28.27 35.64 -10.53
N ALA A 155 -26.94 35.53 -10.59
CA ALA A 155 -26.16 36.09 -11.68
C ALA A 155 -26.42 35.34 -13.01
N LEU A 156 -26.39 36.05 -14.14
CA LEU A 156 -26.68 35.46 -15.45
C LEU A 156 -25.60 34.45 -15.87
N LYS A 157 -26.03 33.33 -16.46
CA LYS A 157 -25.13 32.28 -16.97
C LYS A 157 -24.58 32.63 -18.36
N PRO A 158 -23.49 31.99 -18.83
CA PRO A 158 -22.81 32.34 -20.10
C PRO A 158 -23.65 32.28 -21.39
N TRP A 159 -24.86 31.71 -21.36
CA TRP A 159 -25.81 31.71 -22.49
C TRP A 159 -26.92 32.77 -22.39
N GLN A 160 -26.94 33.56 -21.31
CA GLN A 160 -27.91 34.64 -21.06
C GLN A 160 -27.31 36.04 -21.29
N THR A 161 -26.00 36.15 -21.51
CA THR A 161 -25.28 37.42 -21.62
C THR A 161 -24.12 37.32 -22.64
N GLU A 162 -23.60 38.47 -23.09
CA GLU A 162 -22.44 38.57 -24.00
C GLU A 162 -21.09 38.75 -23.25
N LEU A 163 -21.06 38.50 -21.93
CA LEU A 163 -19.86 38.59 -21.11
C LEU A 163 -19.03 37.30 -21.17
N ASP A 164 -17.70 37.44 -21.15
CA ASP A 164 -16.76 36.33 -21.03
C ASP A 164 -16.94 35.56 -19.70
N GLU A 165 -16.65 34.25 -19.70
CA GLU A 165 -16.89 33.35 -18.54
C GLU A 165 -16.19 33.83 -17.25
N GLU A 166 -15.08 34.57 -17.36
CA GLU A 166 -14.32 35.15 -16.23
C GLU A 166 -15.14 36.11 -15.36
N TRP A 167 -16.23 36.69 -15.89
CA TRP A 167 -17.08 37.63 -15.15
C TRP A 167 -18.33 36.98 -14.53
N LEU A 168 -18.53 35.68 -14.76
CA LEU A 168 -19.78 34.97 -14.48
C LEU A 168 -19.64 33.85 -13.43
N GLY A 169 -18.40 33.62 -12.96
CA GLY A 169 -18.04 32.75 -11.85
C GLY A 169 -17.84 33.52 -10.54
N ALA A 170 -16.64 33.47 -9.96
CA ALA A 170 -16.31 34.06 -8.66
C ALA A 170 -16.44 35.60 -8.62
N GLU A 171 -16.28 36.26 -9.77
CA GLU A 171 -16.55 37.69 -9.93
C GLU A 171 -18.01 38.08 -9.61
N THR A 172 -18.95 37.14 -9.62
CA THR A 172 -20.36 37.37 -9.24
C THR A 172 -20.59 37.46 -7.72
N ASN A 173 -19.56 37.21 -6.90
CA ASN A 173 -19.57 37.46 -5.45
C ASN A 173 -19.29 38.96 -5.18
N VAL A 174 -20.33 39.78 -5.27
CA VAL A 174 -20.24 41.24 -5.16
C VAL A 174 -20.60 41.69 -3.75
N ALA A 175 -19.90 42.72 -3.25
CA ALA A 175 -20.13 43.22 -1.90
C ALA A 175 -21.52 43.86 -1.75
N ALA A 176 -22.02 44.00 -0.51
CA ALA A 176 -23.19 44.82 -0.22
C ALA A 176 -23.06 46.23 -0.84
N HIS A 177 -24.17 46.77 -1.35
CA HIS A 177 -24.24 48.05 -2.06
C HIS A 177 -23.32 48.11 -3.30
N THR A 178 -23.39 47.09 -4.17
CA THR A 178 -22.71 47.06 -5.48
C THR A 178 -23.68 46.93 -6.66
N ILE A 179 -24.85 46.32 -6.44
CA ILE A 179 -25.93 46.18 -7.44
C ILE A 179 -26.86 47.40 -7.33
N GLU A 180 -26.47 48.50 -7.97
CA GLU A 180 -27.11 49.82 -7.87
C GLU A 180 -27.81 50.27 -9.17
N ARG A 181 -28.08 49.36 -10.12
CA ARG A 181 -28.60 49.72 -11.44
C ARG A 181 -29.64 48.76 -11.97
N PHE A 182 -30.70 49.29 -12.57
CA PHE A 182 -31.57 48.56 -13.49
C PHE A 182 -30.92 48.46 -14.87
N GLU A 183 -31.05 47.31 -15.53
CA GLU A 183 -30.95 47.24 -17.00
C GLU A 183 -32.36 47.33 -17.60
N ASP A 184 -33.33 46.59 -17.03
CA ASP A 184 -34.76 46.75 -17.30
C ASP A 184 -35.42 47.67 -16.25
N LEU A 185 -35.99 48.79 -16.68
CA LEU A 185 -36.67 49.73 -15.80
C LEU A 185 -37.99 49.15 -15.27
N VAL A 186 -38.05 48.89 -13.96
CA VAL A 186 -39.29 48.54 -13.27
C VAL A 186 -40.15 49.80 -13.12
N ALA A 187 -41.44 49.70 -13.46
CA ALA A 187 -42.36 50.82 -13.29
C ALA A 187 -42.62 51.11 -11.80
N ASP A 188 -42.65 52.39 -11.43
CA ASP A 188 -42.97 52.84 -10.07
C ASP A 188 -42.03 52.31 -8.98
N VAL A 189 -40.79 51.97 -9.33
CA VAL A 189 -39.67 51.75 -8.39
C VAL A 189 -38.62 52.83 -8.66
N ASP A 190 -38.04 53.39 -7.60
CA ASP A 190 -37.15 54.56 -7.70
C ASP A 190 -35.65 54.18 -7.66
N ASP A 191 -35.26 53.13 -6.89
CA ASP A 191 -33.87 52.67 -6.77
C ASP A 191 -33.76 51.15 -6.45
N VAL A 192 -32.55 50.58 -6.48
CA VAL A 192 -32.27 49.18 -6.07
C VAL A 192 -30.90 49.04 -5.41
N THR A 193 -30.79 48.19 -4.39
CA THR A 193 -29.51 47.82 -3.75
C THR A 193 -29.52 46.36 -3.31
N ASN A 194 -28.38 45.66 -3.37
CA ASN A 194 -28.17 44.47 -2.54
C ASN A 194 -27.77 44.91 -1.11
N PRO A 195 -28.52 44.54 -0.06
CA PRO A 195 -28.18 44.92 1.32
C PRO A 195 -27.05 44.05 1.90
N ASN A 196 -26.89 42.86 1.36
CA ASN A 196 -25.93 41.83 1.75
C ASN A 196 -25.01 41.50 0.55
N PRO A 197 -23.78 40.99 0.77
CA PRO A 197 -22.96 40.44 -0.29
C PRO A 197 -23.66 39.25 -0.97
N THR A 198 -23.50 39.11 -2.29
CA THR A 198 -23.91 37.90 -2.99
C THR A 198 -22.90 36.77 -2.74
N GLY A 199 -23.37 35.53 -2.77
CA GLY A 199 -22.53 34.35 -2.56
C GLY A 199 -22.14 34.02 -1.10
N ASP A 200 -22.60 34.81 -0.13
CA ASP A 200 -22.36 34.54 1.30
C ASP A 200 -23.17 33.34 1.79
N GLU A 201 -22.50 32.19 1.90
CA GLU A 201 -23.10 30.93 2.34
C GLU A 201 -23.64 31.00 3.79
N SER A 202 -23.16 31.95 4.62
CA SER A 202 -23.69 32.14 5.98
C SER A 202 -25.09 32.76 6.02
N LEU A 203 -25.51 33.37 4.90
CA LEU A 203 -26.86 33.87 4.66
C LEU A 203 -27.73 32.88 3.87
N GLY A 204 -27.19 31.71 3.53
CA GLY A 204 -27.86 30.70 2.71
C GLY A 204 -27.81 30.98 1.20
N TYR A 205 -26.93 31.89 0.75
CA TYR A 205 -26.67 32.11 -0.66
C TYR A 205 -25.69 31.06 -1.22
N VAL A 206 -25.63 30.96 -2.55
CA VAL A 206 -24.72 30.06 -3.26
C VAL A 206 -23.53 30.87 -3.74
N GLU A 207 -22.32 30.53 -3.28
CA GLU A 207 -21.09 31.21 -3.71
C GLU A 207 -20.86 31.04 -5.21
N GLY A 208 -20.63 32.14 -5.93
CA GLY A 208 -20.14 32.10 -7.30
C GLY A 208 -18.72 31.52 -7.34
N ARG A 209 -18.43 30.67 -8.32
CA ARG A 209 -17.07 30.12 -8.55
C ARG A 209 -16.75 30.03 -10.03
N ASP A 210 -15.49 30.18 -10.36
CA ASP A 210 -15.02 30.09 -11.73
C ASP A 210 -15.07 28.66 -12.28
N ARG A 211 -14.91 28.55 -13.60
CA ARG A 211 -14.71 27.27 -14.28
C ARG A 211 -13.29 26.80 -14.00
N GLU A 212 -13.16 25.52 -13.69
CA GLU A 212 -11.88 24.85 -13.45
C GLU A 212 -10.85 25.12 -14.57
N THR A 213 -9.67 25.62 -14.20
CA THR A 213 -8.61 25.98 -15.15
C THR A 213 -7.92 24.75 -15.75
N ASP A 214 -7.14 24.92 -16.82
CA ASP A 214 -6.39 23.83 -17.46
C ASP A 214 -5.41 23.12 -16.51
N ALA A 215 -4.82 23.86 -15.56
CA ALA A 215 -3.90 23.30 -14.58
C ALA A 215 -4.64 22.48 -13.51
N GLU A 216 -5.75 23.00 -12.98
CA GLU A 216 -6.58 22.32 -11.99
C GLU A 216 -7.24 21.07 -12.59
N PHE A 217 -7.74 21.16 -13.82
CA PHE A 217 -8.39 20.03 -14.50
C PHE A 217 -7.40 18.89 -14.80
N LYS A 218 -6.17 19.22 -15.19
CA LYS A 218 -5.08 18.23 -15.33
C LYS A 218 -4.69 17.63 -13.99
N LEU A 219 -4.57 18.43 -12.94
CA LEU A 219 -4.21 17.96 -11.60
C LEU A 219 -5.29 17.05 -11.02
N ARG A 220 -6.58 17.42 -11.12
CA ARG A 220 -7.70 16.59 -10.65
C ARG A 220 -7.81 15.29 -11.46
N TYR A 221 -7.51 15.32 -12.76
CA TYR A 221 -7.42 14.09 -13.56
C TYR A 221 -6.24 13.21 -13.13
N GLN A 222 -5.05 13.77 -12.94
CA GLN A 222 -3.87 13.05 -12.45
C GLN A 222 -4.09 12.44 -11.07
N ASN A 223 -4.77 13.14 -10.15
CA ASN A 223 -5.18 12.61 -8.86
C ASN A 223 -6.17 11.44 -9.05
N SER A 224 -7.18 11.57 -9.92
CA SER A 224 -8.11 10.46 -10.21
C SER A 224 -7.45 9.23 -10.85
N LEU A 225 -6.22 9.34 -11.37
CA LEU A 225 -5.41 8.21 -11.81
C LEU A 225 -4.60 7.56 -10.67
N ALA A 226 -4.32 8.29 -9.59
CA ALA A 226 -3.82 7.72 -8.34
C ALA A 226 -4.96 7.02 -7.58
N ASP A 227 -6.13 7.67 -7.45
CA ASP A 227 -7.37 7.09 -6.93
C ASP A 227 -7.85 5.89 -7.78
N GLY A 228 -7.46 5.84 -9.05
CA GLY A 228 -7.68 4.72 -9.98
C GLY A 228 -7.08 3.38 -9.50
N GLY A 229 -6.22 3.42 -8.48
CA GLY A 229 -5.96 2.27 -7.61
C GLY A 229 -7.05 2.12 -6.54
N ALA A 230 -8.24 1.66 -6.93
CA ALA A 230 -9.32 1.22 -6.04
C ALA A 230 -9.66 -0.27 -6.27
N ALA A 231 -10.40 -0.90 -5.36
CA ALA A 231 -10.98 -2.25 -5.53
C ALA A 231 -9.97 -3.40 -5.83
N THR A 232 -8.72 -3.28 -5.37
CA THR A 232 -7.72 -4.36 -5.37
C THR A 232 -7.05 -4.48 -4.00
N LEU A 233 -6.43 -5.62 -3.65
CA LEU A 233 -5.77 -5.77 -2.35
C LEU A 233 -4.67 -4.71 -2.12
N ARG A 234 -3.91 -4.35 -3.17
CA ARG A 234 -2.89 -3.27 -3.10
C ARG A 234 -3.51 -1.87 -2.98
N ALA A 235 -4.64 -1.64 -3.62
CA ALA A 235 -5.40 -0.40 -3.50
C ALA A 235 -5.86 -0.19 -2.06
N VAL A 236 -6.55 -1.18 -1.48
CA VAL A 236 -7.03 -1.13 -0.09
C VAL A 236 -5.85 -0.99 0.88
N ARG A 237 -4.76 -1.75 0.67
CA ARG A 237 -3.55 -1.65 1.50
C ARG A 237 -2.95 -0.25 1.48
N SER A 238 -2.83 0.38 0.30
CA SER A 238 -2.28 1.73 0.18
C SER A 238 -3.24 2.81 0.67
N GLY A 239 -4.56 2.66 0.46
CA GLY A 239 -5.56 3.60 0.95
C GLY A 239 -5.59 3.65 2.47
N VAL A 240 -5.60 2.48 3.12
CA VAL A 240 -5.56 2.38 4.59
C VAL A 240 -4.19 2.82 5.13
N PHE A 241 -3.07 2.46 4.51
CA PHE A 241 -1.74 2.88 4.99
C PHE A 241 -1.52 4.39 4.89
N ASN A 242 -2.06 5.05 3.85
CA ASN A 242 -1.93 6.50 3.65
C ASN A 242 -3.01 7.32 4.40
N ALA A 243 -3.83 6.70 5.25
CA ALA A 243 -4.96 7.37 5.89
C ALA A 243 -4.56 8.28 7.07
N ASP A 244 -3.47 7.93 7.77
CA ASP A 244 -2.88 8.73 8.85
C ASP A 244 -1.37 8.40 8.95
N ASP A 245 -0.53 9.40 9.25
CA ASP A 245 0.92 9.25 9.37
C ASP A 245 1.33 8.35 10.57
N GLU A 246 0.44 8.08 11.53
CA GLU A 246 0.69 7.19 12.68
C GLU A 246 0.38 5.70 12.38
N ILE A 247 -0.01 5.35 11.15
CA ILE A 247 -0.21 3.96 10.71
C ILE A 247 1.14 3.30 10.36
N LYS A 248 1.55 2.28 11.14
CA LYS A 248 2.86 1.63 11.01
C LYS A 248 2.89 0.54 9.94
N SER A 249 1.81 -0.24 9.78
CA SER A 249 1.72 -1.33 8.81
C SER A 249 0.27 -1.76 8.54
N VAL A 250 0.01 -2.34 7.36
CA VAL A 250 -1.30 -2.86 6.94
C VAL A 250 -1.15 -4.20 6.22
N GLY A 251 -1.89 -5.23 6.63
CA GLY A 251 -2.16 -6.46 5.87
C GLY A 251 -3.56 -6.42 5.23
N VAL A 252 -3.72 -6.98 4.03
CA VAL A 252 -5.04 -7.08 3.36
C VAL A 252 -5.18 -8.40 2.59
N ASP A 253 -6.17 -9.20 2.96
CA ASP A 253 -6.48 -10.52 2.39
C ASP A 253 -7.87 -10.55 1.72
N GLU A 254 -8.07 -11.48 0.78
CA GLU A 254 -9.38 -11.73 0.15
C GLU A 254 -10.16 -12.79 0.95
N VAL A 255 -11.32 -12.41 1.51
CA VAL A 255 -12.27 -13.36 2.11
C VAL A 255 -13.22 -13.85 1.01
N ARG A 256 -13.26 -15.17 0.82
CA ARG A 256 -13.94 -15.81 -0.32
C ARG A 256 -14.73 -17.05 0.09
N ASP A 257 -15.64 -16.88 1.04
CA ASP A 257 -16.36 -17.95 1.72
C ASP A 257 -17.86 -17.96 1.36
N PRO A 258 -18.45 -19.07 0.88
CA PRO A 258 -19.87 -19.13 0.51
C PRO A 258 -20.86 -18.91 1.67
N ASP A 259 -20.45 -19.16 2.91
CA ASP A 259 -21.29 -19.09 4.11
C ASP A 259 -20.97 -17.86 4.97
N GLN A 260 -19.74 -17.32 4.92
CA GLN A 260 -19.33 -16.10 5.65
C GLN A 260 -19.38 -14.80 4.84
N GLY A 261 -19.20 -14.85 3.50
CA GLY A 261 -19.29 -13.68 2.62
C GLY A 261 -18.10 -13.48 1.67
N TYR A 262 -18.14 -12.37 0.93
CA TYR A 262 -17.14 -12.02 -0.08
C TYR A 262 -16.63 -10.59 0.13
N GLY A 263 -15.32 -10.43 0.30
CA GLY A 263 -14.75 -9.11 0.55
C GLY A 263 -13.30 -9.12 0.99
N VAL A 264 -12.94 -8.14 1.82
CA VAL A 264 -11.56 -7.94 2.28
C VAL A 264 -11.45 -8.06 3.79
N GLN A 265 -10.43 -8.76 4.27
CA GLN A 265 -10.00 -8.68 5.66
C GLN A 265 -8.82 -7.71 5.71
N VAL A 266 -8.93 -6.67 6.54
CA VAL A 266 -7.87 -5.67 6.73
C VAL A 266 -7.32 -5.84 8.15
N THR A 267 -6.00 -5.85 8.29
CA THR A 267 -5.32 -5.92 9.59
C THR A 267 -4.35 -4.76 9.69
N VAL A 268 -4.48 -3.90 10.71
CA VAL A 268 -3.71 -2.64 10.84
C VAL A 268 -2.94 -2.57 12.15
N LEU A 269 -1.67 -2.13 12.06
CA LEU A 269 -0.85 -1.76 13.22
C LEU A 269 -0.84 -0.22 13.31
N ALA A 270 -1.72 0.34 14.15
CA ALA A 270 -1.87 1.78 14.33
C ALA A 270 -2.46 2.07 15.74
N PRO A 271 -1.64 2.00 16.81
CA PRO A 271 -2.14 1.99 18.19
C PRO A 271 -2.85 3.27 18.62
N ASP A 272 -2.48 4.43 18.06
CA ASP A 272 -3.00 5.75 18.46
C ASP A 272 -4.07 6.32 17.49
N VAL A 273 -4.24 5.71 16.31
CA VAL A 273 -5.22 6.11 15.26
C VAL A 273 -6.62 5.56 15.58
N SER A 274 -7.68 6.36 15.40
CA SER A 274 -9.06 5.95 15.72
C SER A 274 -9.69 5.00 14.70
N ASP A 275 -10.71 4.25 15.11
CA ASP A 275 -11.37 3.25 14.28
C ASP A 275 -12.12 3.87 13.08
N GLU A 276 -12.61 5.09 13.22
CA GLU A 276 -13.31 5.83 12.17
C GLU A 276 -12.38 6.20 11.00
N VAL A 277 -11.11 6.54 11.26
CA VAL A 277 -10.12 6.86 10.21
C VAL A 277 -9.82 5.61 9.37
N VAL A 278 -9.60 4.47 10.03
CA VAL A 278 -9.39 3.18 9.36
C VAL A 278 -10.64 2.76 8.59
N ALA A 279 -11.83 2.89 9.18
CA ALA A 279 -13.09 2.55 8.52
C ALA A 279 -13.38 3.43 7.30
N GLN A 280 -13.12 4.74 7.35
CA GLN A 280 -13.26 5.64 6.20
C GLN A 280 -12.34 5.21 5.06
N ALA A 281 -11.06 4.96 5.33
CA ALA A 281 -10.11 4.51 4.31
C ALA A 281 -10.48 3.14 3.71
N ILE A 282 -11.16 2.28 4.48
CA ILE A 282 -11.74 1.03 3.98
C ILE A 282 -12.95 1.31 3.07
N VAL A 283 -13.87 2.20 3.45
CA VAL A 283 -15.00 2.64 2.59
C VAL A 283 -14.50 3.16 1.24
N ASP A 284 -13.51 4.05 1.26
CA ASP A 284 -13.07 4.80 0.07
C ASP A 284 -12.26 3.94 -0.92
N SER A 285 -11.59 2.90 -0.44
CA SER A 285 -10.69 2.07 -1.26
C SER A 285 -11.27 0.72 -1.72
N ARG A 286 -12.31 0.20 -1.04
CA ARG A 286 -12.89 -1.11 -1.33
C ARG A 286 -13.92 -1.08 -2.47
N ALA A 287 -14.23 -2.25 -3.04
CA ALA A 287 -15.30 -2.35 -4.02
C ALA A 287 -16.68 -2.23 -3.36
N GLY A 288 -17.56 -1.42 -3.95
CA GLY A 288 -18.96 -1.34 -3.56
C GLY A 288 -19.70 -2.68 -3.75
N GLY A 289 -20.41 -3.13 -2.72
CA GLY A 289 -21.14 -4.40 -2.72
C GLY A 289 -20.34 -5.61 -2.21
N LEU A 290 -19.08 -5.43 -1.80
CA LEU A 290 -18.35 -6.38 -0.96
C LEU A 290 -18.51 -6.06 0.54
N GLU A 291 -18.05 -6.97 1.38
CA GLU A 291 -18.00 -6.82 2.84
C GLU A 291 -16.56 -6.56 3.35
N SER A 292 -16.45 -6.13 4.60
CA SER A 292 -15.18 -5.94 5.33
C SER A 292 -15.18 -6.80 6.60
N PHE A 293 -14.05 -7.42 6.92
CA PHE A 293 -13.96 -8.47 7.94
C PHE A 293 -12.89 -8.16 9.00
N GLY A 294 -13.27 -8.36 10.27
CA GLY A 294 -12.35 -8.32 11.42
C GLY A 294 -13.09 -8.26 12.77
N SER A 295 -12.34 -8.15 13.87
CA SER A 295 -12.89 -8.06 15.24
C SER A 295 -13.40 -6.67 15.62
N GLU A 296 -12.71 -5.63 15.15
CA GLU A 296 -13.03 -4.23 15.45
C GLU A 296 -13.94 -3.63 14.37
N SER A 297 -14.51 -2.46 14.64
CA SER A 297 -15.35 -1.75 13.67
C SER A 297 -15.40 -0.24 13.89
N GLY A 298 -15.24 0.54 12.83
CA GLY A 298 -15.46 1.99 12.84
C GLY A 298 -16.61 2.41 11.92
N ILE A 299 -16.86 3.72 11.84
CA ILE A 299 -17.85 4.30 10.92
C ILE A 299 -17.14 5.19 9.89
N GLY A 300 -17.24 4.83 8.61
CA GLY A 300 -16.96 5.71 7.48
C GLY A 300 -18.24 6.34 6.92
N THR A 301 -18.12 7.35 6.07
CA THR A 301 -19.24 8.10 5.48
C THR A 301 -19.08 8.18 3.96
N LEU A 302 -20.16 7.95 3.22
CA LEU A 302 -20.22 8.09 1.76
C LEU A 302 -20.49 9.55 1.34
N GLU A 303 -20.21 9.89 0.07
CA GLU A 303 -20.44 11.25 -0.48
C GLU A 303 -21.88 11.79 -0.31
N ASP A 304 -22.88 10.92 -0.20
CA ASP A 304 -24.28 11.29 0.02
C ASP A 304 -24.67 11.49 1.51
N GLY A 305 -23.69 11.37 2.43
CA GLY A 305 -23.88 11.45 3.87
C GLY A 305 -24.34 10.14 4.51
N THR A 306 -24.37 9.02 3.79
CA THR A 306 -24.72 7.72 4.36
C THR A 306 -23.56 7.14 5.16
N GLU A 307 -23.77 6.93 6.46
CA GLU A 307 -22.86 6.22 7.36
C GLU A 307 -22.73 4.72 6.99
N LYS A 308 -21.52 4.17 7.12
CA LYS A 308 -21.15 2.78 6.87
C LYS A 308 -20.28 2.25 7.99
N THR A 309 -20.73 1.19 8.65
CA THR A 309 -19.87 0.41 9.54
C THR A 309 -18.97 -0.50 8.72
N GLU A 310 -17.66 -0.42 8.95
CA GLU A 310 -16.66 -1.30 8.35
C GLU A 310 -15.87 -2.02 9.44
N SER A 311 -15.51 -3.28 9.21
CA SER A 311 -14.78 -4.12 10.17
C SER A 311 -13.38 -4.48 9.71
N PHE A 312 -12.46 -4.54 10.67
CA PHE A 312 -11.03 -4.80 10.46
C PHE A 312 -10.42 -5.36 11.76
N ASN A 313 -9.19 -5.88 11.68
CA ASN A 313 -8.42 -6.33 12.84
C ASN A 313 -7.37 -5.29 13.22
N ARG A 314 -7.12 -5.10 14.51
CA ARG A 314 -5.90 -4.43 15.00
C ARG A 314 -4.82 -5.46 15.25
N ALA A 315 -3.57 -5.11 14.98
CA ALA A 315 -2.38 -5.92 15.28
C ALA A 315 -1.61 -5.32 16.46
N ASP A 316 -1.14 -6.18 17.36
CA ASP A 316 -0.23 -5.86 18.45
C ASP A 316 1.25 -6.07 18.07
N GLU A 317 2.17 -5.42 18.76
CA GLU A 317 3.62 -5.56 18.55
C GLU A 317 4.23 -6.68 19.45
N VAL A 318 4.82 -7.72 18.85
CA VAL A 318 5.64 -8.74 19.52
C VAL A 318 7.10 -8.30 19.50
N THR A 319 7.69 -8.20 20.69
CA THR A 319 9.14 -8.05 20.83
C THR A 319 9.85 -9.35 20.46
N ILE A 320 10.86 -9.28 19.59
CA ILE A 320 11.76 -10.38 19.31
C ILE A 320 13.06 -10.18 20.06
N LEU A 321 13.37 -11.16 20.91
CA LEU A 321 14.65 -11.32 21.57
C LEU A 321 15.57 -12.13 20.67
N LEU A 322 16.83 -11.68 20.56
CA LEU A 322 17.84 -12.31 19.74
C LEU A 322 19.18 -12.29 20.48
N VAL A 323 19.74 -13.47 20.67
CA VAL A 323 21.05 -13.68 21.32
C VAL A 323 21.98 -14.28 20.28
N ALA A 324 23.18 -13.70 20.15
CA ALA A 324 24.17 -14.13 19.17
C ALA A 324 25.55 -14.25 19.83
N ASP A 325 26.02 -15.48 19.98
CA ASP A 325 27.32 -15.81 20.55
C ASP A 325 28.33 -16.00 19.40
N LEU A 326 29.40 -15.20 19.38
CA LEU A 326 30.27 -15.06 18.21
C LEU A 326 31.69 -15.54 18.48
N THR A 327 32.17 -16.52 17.68
CA THR A 327 33.61 -16.75 17.53
C THR A 327 34.16 -15.78 16.49
N THR A 328 35.14 -14.95 16.88
CA THR A 328 35.69 -13.91 16.01
C THR A 328 37.16 -14.15 15.66
N SER A 329 37.79 -13.19 14.97
CA SER A 329 39.19 -13.23 14.56
C SER A 329 39.82 -11.84 14.69
N ASP A 330 41.16 -11.75 14.62
CA ASP A 330 41.95 -10.50 14.60
C ASP A 330 41.51 -9.43 13.56
N THR A 331 40.58 -9.78 12.66
CA THR A 331 40.02 -8.89 11.64
C THR A 331 38.63 -8.33 11.96
N PHE A 332 38.04 -8.72 13.09
CA PHE A 332 36.74 -8.23 13.57
C PHE A 332 36.85 -6.75 14.02
N PRO A 333 35.95 -5.86 13.55
CA PRO A 333 36.03 -4.43 13.87
C PRO A 333 35.57 -4.14 15.30
N SER A 334 36.11 -3.08 15.91
CA SER A 334 35.80 -2.67 17.30
C SER A 334 34.35 -2.25 17.55
N ASP A 335 33.61 -1.97 16.48
CA ASP A 335 32.18 -1.66 16.43
C ASP A 335 31.35 -2.80 15.80
N GLY A 336 31.94 -4.00 15.63
CA GLY A 336 31.33 -5.12 14.91
C GLY A 336 30.03 -5.63 15.51
N SER A 337 29.92 -5.69 16.84
CA SER A 337 28.67 -6.02 17.54
C SER A 337 27.58 -4.98 17.23
N THR A 338 27.90 -3.69 17.35
CA THR A 338 26.98 -2.60 16.99
C THR A 338 26.55 -2.72 15.53
N GLN A 339 27.46 -2.98 14.59
CA GLN A 339 27.10 -3.18 13.17
C GLN A 339 26.21 -4.42 12.94
N ILE A 340 26.32 -5.47 13.74
CA ILE A 340 25.44 -6.66 13.67
C ILE A 340 24.04 -6.30 14.17
N THR A 341 23.93 -5.72 15.36
CA THR A 341 22.68 -5.19 15.94
C THR A 341 21.97 -4.27 14.95
N ASP A 342 22.69 -3.31 14.38
CA ASP A 342 22.22 -2.36 13.37
C ASP A 342 21.81 -2.99 12.02
N ARG A 343 22.33 -4.18 11.66
CA ARG A 343 21.91 -4.93 10.45
C ARG A 343 20.67 -5.78 10.71
N ILE A 344 20.50 -6.24 11.94
CA ILE A 344 19.34 -7.02 12.40
C ILE A 344 18.12 -6.09 12.57
N ILE A 345 18.29 -4.95 13.25
CA ILE A 345 17.24 -3.95 13.44
C ILE A 345 16.74 -3.39 12.10
N ARG A 346 17.63 -3.15 11.13
CA ARG A 346 17.26 -2.74 9.76
C ARG A 346 16.60 -3.85 8.92
N TYR A 347 16.40 -5.05 9.48
CA TYR A 347 15.67 -6.15 8.84
C TYR A 347 14.36 -6.47 9.58
N ILE A 348 14.41 -6.74 10.88
CA ILE A 348 13.19 -7.06 11.68
C ILE A 348 12.36 -5.81 11.92
N GLY A 349 13.00 -4.69 12.25
CA GLY A 349 12.36 -3.43 12.66
C GLY A 349 12.85 -2.97 14.05
N GLY A 350 12.72 -1.68 14.32
CA GLY A 350 13.12 -1.05 15.59
C GLY A 350 14.04 0.16 15.43
N THR A 351 14.62 0.64 16.54
CA THR A 351 15.49 1.83 16.55
C THR A 351 16.97 1.42 16.60
N ALA A 352 17.75 1.82 15.60
CA ALA A 352 19.18 1.49 15.51
C ALA A 352 20.07 2.46 16.31
N SER A 353 21.38 2.19 16.38
CA SER A 353 22.35 2.97 17.18
C SER A 353 22.50 4.45 16.78
N ASP A 354 22.02 4.81 15.58
CA ASP A 354 21.92 6.17 15.07
C ASP A 354 20.68 6.95 15.59
N ASN A 355 19.81 6.30 16.38
CA ASN A 355 18.48 6.77 16.83
C ASN A 355 17.48 6.95 15.68
N ILE A 356 17.69 6.27 14.55
CA ILE A 356 16.71 6.20 13.45
C ILE A 356 15.85 4.95 13.66
N GLY A 357 14.53 5.14 13.64
CA GLY A 357 13.56 4.05 13.57
C GLY A 357 13.49 3.49 12.15
N TYR A 358 13.54 2.16 12.03
CA TYR A 358 13.37 1.41 10.79
C TYR A 358 12.11 0.55 10.90
N PRO A 359 11.21 0.56 9.89
CA PRO A 359 9.95 -0.18 9.96
C PRO A 359 10.18 -1.70 9.99
N GLY A 360 11.13 -2.20 9.19
CA GLY A 360 11.51 -3.61 9.20
C GLY A 360 10.58 -4.49 8.37
N LEU A 361 10.05 -5.55 8.99
CA LEU A 361 9.08 -6.48 8.40
C LEU A 361 7.66 -5.92 8.47
N GLU A 362 6.84 -6.23 7.46
CA GLU A 362 5.42 -5.88 7.44
C GLU A 362 4.53 -6.98 8.08
N ILE A 363 3.27 -6.63 8.38
CA ILE A 363 2.25 -7.60 8.81
C ILE A 363 2.14 -8.72 7.77
N GLY A 364 2.44 -9.95 8.20
CA GLY A 364 2.40 -11.15 7.37
C GLY A 364 3.75 -11.61 6.80
N GLU A 365 4.86 -10.98 7.16
CA GLU A 365 6.21 -11.44 6.77
C GLU A 365 6.91 -12.26 7.87
N ASP A 366 7.58 -13.35 7.48
CA ASP A 366 8.25 -14.28 8.41
C ASP A 366 9.64 -13.77 8.89
N VAL A 367 9.94 -14.00 10.17
CA VAL A 367 11.29 -13.81 10.74
C VAL A 367 12.17 -15.03 10.38
N ILE A 368 12.87 -14.95 9.24
CA ILE A 368 13.64 -16.10 8.71
C ILE A 368 15.01 -16.22 9.40
N TYR A 369 15.25 -17.35 10.09
CA TYR A 369 16.52 -17.68 10.76
C TYR A 369 17.76 -17.48 9.86
N ASP A 370 17.76 -18.11 8.67
CA ASP A 370 18.86 -18.03 7.70
C ASP A 370 19.20 -16.58 7.28
N GLN A 371 18.21 -15.69 7.25
CA GLN A 371 18.41 -14.28 6.90
C GLN A 371 19.13 -13.53 8.03
N LEU A 372 18.85 -13.88 9.28
CA LEU A 372 19.52 -13.31 10.45
C LEU A 372 20.92 -13.88 10.63
N PHE A 373 21.06 -15.20 10.59
CA PHE A 373 22.35 -15.91 10.61
C PHE A 373 23.30 -15.36 9.54
N ARG A 374 22.80 -15.16 8.31
CA ARG A 374 23.57 -14.51 7.24
C ARG A 374 24.04 -13.10 7.63
N ARG A 375 23.19 -12.25 8.19
CA ARG A 375 23.53 -10.85 8.54
C ARG A 375 24.59 -10.77 9.64
N VAL A 376 24.60 -11.72 10.55
CA VAL A 376 25.66 -11.91 11.54
C VAL A 376 26.98 -12.32 10.86
N MET A 377 26.94 -13.38 10.04
CA MET A 377 28.11 -13.95 9.35
C MET A 377 28.69 -13.09 8.22
N GLU A 378 27.93 -12.13 7.67
CA GLU A 378 28.39 -11.17 6.66
C GLU A 378 29.26 -10.04 7.26
N THR A 379 29.33 -9.95 8.61
CA THR A 379 30.20 -9.01 9.31
C THR A 379 31.66 -9.45 9.25
N GLN A 380 32.56 -8.53 8.88
CA GLN A 380 33.97 -8.84 8.72
C GLN A 380 34.56 -9.43 10.01
N GLY A 381 35.20 -10.59 9.90
CA GLY A 381 35.95 -11.21 10.99
C GLY A 381 35.15 -12.17 11.88
N THR A 382 33.83 -12.28 11.70
CA THR A 382 33.03 -13.38 12.26
C THR A 382 33.49 -14.71 11.65
N VAL A 383 33.73 -15.72 12.49
CA VAL A 383 34.22 -17.06 12.08
C VAL A 383 33.14 -18.12 12.28
N MET A 384 32.40 -18.02 13.39
CA MET A 384 31.24 -18.82 13.74
C MET A 384 30.26 -17.94 14.50
N ALA A 385 28.97 -18.24 14.41
CA ALA A 385 27.93 -17.59 15.19
C ALA A 385 26.90 -18.64 15.58
N ASP A 386 26.60 -18.75 16.86
CA ASP A 386 25.44 -19.48 17.36
C ASP A 386 24.35 -18.44 17.64
N LEU A 387 23.16 -18.68 17.07
CA LEU A 387 22.07 -17.70 17.04
C LEU A 387 20.81 -18.33 17.64
N TRP A 388 20.26 -17.66 18.65
CA TRP A 388 18.95 -17.97 19.24
C TRP A 388 17.98 -16.81 18.97
N ILE A 389 16.70 -17.15 18.77
CA ILE A 389 15.60 -16.22 18.49
C ILE A 389 14.36 -16.68 19.28
N GLY A 390 13.63 -15.75 19.90
CA GLY A 390 12.36 -16.05 20.55
C GLY A 390 11.62 -14.81 21.04
N THR A 391 10.50 -15.03 21.73
CA THR A 391 9.63 -13.99 22.31
C THR A 391 9.87 -13.75 23.79
N ASP A 392 10.45 -14.74 24.48
CA ASP A 392 10.60 -14.80 25.93
C ASP A 392 12.07 -15.08 26.31
N ASP A 393 12.51 -14.65 27.48
CA ASP A 393 13.90 -14.81 27.94
C ASP A 393 14.30 -16.31 27.98
N PRO A 394 15.38 -16.73 27.28
CA PRO A 394 15.74 -18.14 27.12
C PRO A 394 15.98 -18.89 28.44
N ASP A 395 16.32 -18.21 29.54
CA ASP A 395 16.49 -18.82 30.86
C ASP A 395 15.15 -19.33 31.46
N THR A 396 13.99 -19.05 30.85
CA THR A 396 12.67 -19.25 31.47
C THR A 396 11.91 -20.52 31.00
N ALA A 397 12.20 -21.05 29.81
CA ALA A 397 11.20 -21.83 29.04
C ALA A 397 11.21 -23.39 29.19
N GLN A 398 11.99 -23.99 30.09
CA GLN A 398 12.59 -25.31 29.81
C GLN A 398 11.88 -26.64 30.24
N THR A 399 10.62 -26.71 30.68
CA THR A 399 10.14 -27.94 31.41
C THR A 399 8.63 -28.33 31.38
N THR A 400 8.31 -29.58 30.97
CA THR A 400 7.37 -30.60 31.59
C THR A 400 7.28 -31.92 30.75
N ASP A 401 6.82 -33.07 31.30
CA ASP A 401 6.99 -34.48 30.78
C ASP A 401 5.66 -35.31 30.51
N ALA A 402 5.75 -36.55 29.93
CA ALA A 402 4.65 -37.49 29.51
C ALA A 402 5.00 -39.04 29.50
N ASP A 403 4.06 -40.02 29.27
CA ASP A 403 4.24 -41.53 29.26
C ASP A 403 3.04 -42.42 28.66
N ASP A 404 3.20 -43.76 28.39
CA ASP A 404 2.28 -44.90 27.89
C ASP A 404 2.03 -45.09 26.31
N ALA A 405 1.61 -46.19 25.59
CA ALA A 405 1.40 -47.68 25.70
C ALA A 405 1.32 -48.63 24.37
N THR A 406 2.40 -49.30 23.86
CA THR A 406 2.55 -50.65 23.15
C THR A 406 2.45 -50.97 21.58
N VAL A 407 3.55 -51.51 20.99
CA VAL A 407 4.00 -52.14 19.64
C VAL A 407 3.26 -52.00 18.23
N SER A 408 3.68 -52.51 17.02
CA SER A 408 4.91 -53.27 16.54
C SER A 408 5.24 -53.44 15.01
N ASP A 409 6.55 -53.58 14.67
CA ASP A 409 7.24 -54.29 13.54
C ASP A 409 8.53 -54.91 14.15
N SER A 410 9.17 -55.91 13.53
CA SER A 410 10.23 -56.72 14.17
C SER A 410 11.58 -56.74 13.45
N SER A 411 11.81 -55.86 12.49
CA SER A 411 13.18 -55.53 12.05
C SER A 411 13.67 -54.31 12.83
N ALA A 412 14.65 -54.49 13.73
CA ALA A 412 15.17 -53.39 14.56
C ALA A 412 15.72 -52.26 13.67
N ARG A 413 15.11 -51.07 13.80
CA ARG A 413 15.38 -49.87 13.01
C ARG A 413 15.42 -48.65 13.90
N GLY A 414 16.35 -47.75 13.60
CA GLY A 414 16.60 -46.56 14.41
C GLY A 414 17.98 -45.98 14.16
N VAL A 415 18.54 -45.37 15.19
CA VAL A 415 19.71 -44.49 15.10
C VAL A 415 20.76 -44.90 16.14
N ARG A 416 22.02 -44.96 15.70
CA ARG A 416 23.18 -45.14 16.55
C ARG A 416 23.85 -43.80 16.82
N PHE A 417 24.21 -43.56 18.06
CA PHE A 417 25.02 -42.42 18.46
C PHE A 417 26.20 -42.85 19.35
N GLU A 418 27.18 -41.97 19.49
CA GLU A 418 28.41 -42.19 20.27
C GLU A 418 28.67 -40.98 21.14
N ALA A 419 29.00 -41.19 22.42
CA ALA A 419 29.25 -40.13 23.36
C ALA A 419 30.53 -39.37 22.98
N THR A 420 30.43 -38.05 22.80
CA THR A 420 31.57 -37.17 22.51
C THR A 420 32.21 -36.62 23.78
N ALA A 421 31.47 -36.56 24.89
CA ALA A 421 31.97 -36.15 26.20
C ALA A 421 31.51 -37.10 27.33
N ASP A 422 32.27 -37.10 28.43
CA ASP A 422 31.86 -37.77 29.68
C ASP A 422 30.65 -37.05 30.28
N ALA A 423 29.65 -37.78 30.78
CA ALA A 423 28.51 -37.19 31.46
C ALA A 423 27.91 -38.12 32.54
N ASP A 424 27.49 -37.52 33.65
CA ASP A 424 26.71 -38.15 34.71
C ASP A 424 25.29 -37.54 34.76
N ASP A 425 24.33 -38.33 35.22
CA ASP A 425 22.91 -37.99 35.43
C ASP A 425 22.21 -37.30 34.25
N VAL A 426 22.31 -37.90 33.06
CA VAL A 426 21.68 -37.44 31.80
C VAL A 426 20.43 -38.27 31.45
N LEU A 427 19.38 -37.61 30.95
CA LEU A 427 18.24 -38.25 30.29
C LEU A 427 18.34 -38.10 28.76
N VAL A 428 18.07 -39.17 28.03
CA VAL A 428 18.12 -39.22 26.55
C VAL A 428 16.74 -38.88 25.97
N GLU A 429 16.71 -38.05 24.93
CA GLU A 429 15.52 -37.77 24.13
C GLU A 429 15.75 -38.14 22.67
N ALA A 430 14.68 -38.57 22.00
CA ALA A 430 14.69 -38.98 20.61
C ALA A 430 13.40 -38.55 19.91
N ARG A 431 13.47 -38.23 18.63
CA ARG A 431 12.31 -37.77 17.85
C ARG A 431 11.73 -38.89 17.00
N LEU A 432 10.48 -39.26 17.25
CA LEU A 432 9.76 -40.20 16.39
C LEU A 432 9.59 -39.54 15.02
N SER A 433 9.93 -40.23 13.94
CA SER A 433 9.90 -39.61 12.62
C SER A 433 8.48 -39.20 12.22
N ALA A 434 8.34 -38.07 11.52
CA ALA A 434 7.08 -37.57 10.93
C ALA A 434 6.40 -38.55 9.95
N ASN A 435 7.02 -39.71 9.71
CA ASN A 435 6.60 -40.74 8.78
C ASN A 435 6.48 -42.12 9.46
N VAL A 436 6.34 -42.19 10.79
CA VAL A 436 6.03 -43.43 11.50
C VAL A 436 4.73 -43.22 12.28
N ALA A 437 3.71 -44.01 11.95
CA ALA A 437 2.42 -44.03 12.64
C ALA A 437 2.19 -45.38 13.33
N ASP A 438 1.40 -45.36 14.39
CA ASP A 438 1.03 -46.52 15.21
C ASP A 438 2.23 -47.20 15.94
N ALA A 439 3.34 -46.47 16.16
CA ALA A 439 4.55 -46.98 16.82
C ALA A 439 4.70 -46.43 18.25
N THR A 440 5.12 -47.31 19.16
CA THR A 440 4.47 -47.40 20.48
C THR A 440 5.35 -48.12 21.53
N GLN A 441 6.68 -48.18 21.37
CA GLN A 441 7.66 -48.37 22.47
C GLN A 441 9.07 -48.11 21.94
N ALA A 442 9.89 -47.41 22.71
CA ALA A 442 11.29 -47.20 22.41
C ALA A 442 12.21 -47.90 23.42
N ARG A 443 13.39 -48.34 22.96
CA ARG A 443 14.43 -48.95 23.78
C ARG A 443 15.80 -48.35 23.43
N LEU A 444 16.60 -48.09 24.45
CA LEU A 444 18.00 -47.71 24.32
C LEU A 444 18.88 -48.92 24.68
N LEU A 445 19.88 -49.22 23.85
CA LEU A 445 20.75 -50.39 24.00
C LEU A 445 22.23 -50.01 24.05
N ASP A 446 23.02 -50.83 24.73
CA ASP A 446 24.49 -50.75 24.72
C ASP A 446 25.08 -51.26 23.39
N SER A 447 26.38 -51.00 23.18
CA SER A 447 27.14 -51.48 22.01
C SER A 447 27.20 -53.01 21.82
N ASN A 448 26.67 -53.81 22.75
CA ASN A 448 26.57 -55.27 22.67
C ASN A 448 25.12 -55.76 22.42
N GLY A 449 24.13 -54.86 22.37
CA GLY A 449 22.71 -55.18 22.20
C GLY A 449 21.96 -55.51 23.50
N ASN A 450 22.47 -55.12 24.67
CA ASN A 450 21.74 -55.20 25.93
C ASN A 450 20.87 -53.95 26.12
N VAL A 451 19.60 -54.10 26.49
CA VAL A 451 18.72 -52.96 26.81
C VAL A 451 19.18 -52.28 28.11
N LEU A 452 19.35 -50.96 28.06
CA LEU A 452 19.72 -50.10 29.19
C LEU A 452 18.48 -49.47 29.84
N THR A 453 17.57 -48.94 29.01
CA THR A 453 16.28 -48.39 29.44
C THR A 453 15.26 -48.43 28.29
N SER A 454 13.98 -48.21 28.60
CA SER A 454 12.85 -48.27 27.67
C SER A 454 11.68 -47.45 28.19
N THR A 455 11.01 -46.73 27.29
CA THR A 455 9.85 -45.89 27.55
C THR A 455 8.78 -46.15 26.50
N ASP A 456 7.52 -45.99 26.85
CA ASP A 456 6.42 -46.17 25.92
C ASP A 456 6.05 -44.84 25.23
N ILE A 457 5.50 -44.93 24.01
CA ILE A 457 5.33 -43.79 23.10
C ILE A 457 4.03 -43.85 22.29
N SER A 458 2.98 -44.58 22.70
CA SER A 458 1.77 -44.71 21.85
C SER A 458 1.04 -43.42 21.59
N ASP A 459 1.10 -42.51 22.55
CA ASP A 459 0.39 -41.24 22.52
C ASP A 459 1.29 -40.10 21.97
N VAL A 460 2.51 -40.42 21.53
CA VAL A 460 3.46 -39.51 20.86
C VAL A 460 3.17 -39.50 19.35
N ALA A 461 2.90 -38.33 18.77
CA ALA A 461 2.59 -38.23 17.35
C ALA A 461 3.83 -38.32 16.45
N ALA A 462 3.60 -38.66 15.19
CA ALA A 462 4.64 -38.72 14.17
C ALA A 462 5.31 -37.34 14.00
N GLY A 463 6.58 -37.22 14.34
CA GLY A 463 7.37 -35.98 14.25
C GLY A 463 7.71 -35.36 15.62
N GLU A 464 7.17 -35.89 16.72
CA GLU A 464 7.36 -35.36 18.07
C GLU A 464 8.54 -36.01 18.83
N TRP A 465 9.03 -35.31 19.84
CA TRP A 465 10.11 -35.78 20.72
C TRP A 465 9.54 -36.59 21.89
N PHE A 466 10.20 -37.69 22.22
CA PHE A 466 9.96 -38.50 23.42
C PHE A 466 11.25 -38.67 24.22
N ARG A 467 11.10 -39.03 25.49
CA ARG A 467 12.19 -39.15 26.49
C ARG A 467 12.34 -40.59 26.95
N PHE A 468 13.52 -40.93 27.46
CA PHE A 468 13.75 -42.20 28.17
C PHE A 468 13.83 -41.96 29.68
N ASP A 469 13.01 -42.65 30.48
CA ASP A 469 12.91 -42.47 31.95
C ASP A 469 14.15 -42.93 32.74
N GLY A 470 15.12 -43.53 32.05
CA GLY A 470 16.37 -43.99 32.65
C GLY A 470 17.41 -42.87 32.65
N VAL A 471 17.72 -42.35 33.84
CA VAL A 471 18.90 -41.50 34.07
C VAL A 471 20.18 -42.33 33.87
N LEU A 472 21.13 -41.82 33.08
CA LEU A 472 22.31 -42.53 32.62
C LEU A 472 23.61 -41.76 32.89
N SER A 473 24.71 -42.51 32.95
CA SER A 473 26.07 -41.97 32.88
C SER A 473 26.94 -42.78 31.93
N TRP A 474 27.87 -42.09 31.25
CA TRP A 474 28.75 -42.66 30.22
C TRP A 474 30.03 -41.84 30.05
N THR A 475 30.99 -42.41 29.32
CA THR A 475 32.26 -41.79 28.98
C THR A 475 32.42 -41.54 27.47
N SER A 476 33.23 -40.55 27.13
CA SER A 476 33.57 -40.18 25.74
C SER A 476 34.13 -41.39 24.97
N GLY A 477 33.48 -41.74 23.86
CA GLY A 477 33.75 -42.91 23.02
C GLY A 477 32.84 -44.13 23.27
N GLU A 478 31.86 -44.06 24.16
CA GLU A 478 30.86 -45.13 24.33
C GLU A 478 29.68 -44.97 23.35
N ALA A 479 29.26 -46.06 22.71
CA ALA A 479 28.28 -46.04 21.63
C ALA A 479 26.99 -46.81 21.98
N PHE A 480 25.85 -46.21 21.60
CA PHE A 480 24.50 -46.63 21.98
C PHE A 480 23.58 -46.67 20.76
N ASP A 481 22.61 -47.59 20.79
CA ASP A 481 21.62 -47.77 19.72
C ASP A 481 20.20 -47.50 20.25
N ILE A 482 19.43 -46.66 19.57
CA ILE A 482 17.98 -46.51 19.80
C ILE A 482 17.23 -47.40 18.81
N ALA A 483 16.31 -48.22 19.32
CA ALA A 483 15.37 -48.99 18.53
C ALA A 483 13.93 -48.74 19.00
N VAL A 484 13.03 -48.49 18.06
CA VAL A 484 11.57 -48.46 18.32
C VAL A 484 11.07 -49.90 18.11
N ASP A 485 10.89 -50.67 19.21
CA ASP A 485 11.22 -52.11 19.29
C ASP A 485 10.18 -53.05 19.98
N ALA A 486 10.08 -54.25 19.42
CA ALA A 486 8.85 -54.71 18.74
C ALA A 486 7.79 -55.54 19.52
N GLU A 487 6.93 -54.98 20.39
CA GLU A 487 6.03 -55.79 21.27
C GLU A 487 4.78 -56.53 20.69
N GLY A 488 4.58 -56.61 19.37
CA GLY A 488 3.64 -57.54 18.73
C GLY A 488 2.21 -57.10 18.31
N ALA A 489 1.83 -55.82 18.34
CA ALA A 489 0.72 -55.31 17.52
C ALA A 489 1.18 -55.04 16.05
N SER A 490 0.75 -53.98 15.36
CA SER A 490 1.15 -53.74 13.95
C SER A 490 1.14 -52.26 13.54
N TYR A 491 2.28 -51.73 13.08
CA TYR A 491 2.44 -50.31 12.72
C TYR A 491 2.76 -50.02 11.26
N THR A 492 2.54 -48.76 10.84
CA THR A 492 2.69 -48.33 9.44
C THR A 492 3.99 -47.55 9.22
N ILE A 493 4.94 -48.14 8.48
CA ILE A 493 6.17 -47.45 8.03
C ILE A 493 5.80 -46.53 6.86
N GLY A 494 5.77 -45.23 7.09
CA GLY A 494 5.68 -44.20 6.06
C GLY A 494 7.00 -44.00 5.31
N GLN A 495 6.92 -43.32 4.17
CA GLN A 495 8.07 -43.09 3.29
C GLN A 495 8.02 -41.67 2.72
N ASP A 496 9.07 -40.91 3.00
CA ASP A 496 9.22 -39.51 2.65
C ASP A 496 10.32 -39.32 1.59
N ALA A 497 10.22 -38.23 0.82
CA ALA A 497 11.02 -37.91 -0.33
C ALA A 497 12.30 -37.10 -0.01
N ASP A 498 12.28 -36.19 0.99
CA ASP A 498 13.49 -35.43 1.40
C ASP A 498 13.66 -35.38 2.94
N PRO A 499 14.75 -35.85 3.55
CA PRO A 499 14.86 -35.94 5.00
C PRO A 499 15.59 -34.75 5.60
N THR A 500 14.83 -33.71 5.94
CA THR A 500 15.23 -32.75 6.97
C THR A 500 15.27 -33.43 8.34
N TYR A 501 16.34 -34.18 8.59
CA TYR A 501 16.77 -34.54 9.94
C TYR A 501 17.13 -33.24 10.67
N PRO A 502 16.35 -32.76 11.65
CA PRO A 502 16.71 -31.58 12.39
C PRO A 502 17.76 -32.01 13.42
N TYR A 503 19.01 -31.57 13.24
CA TYR A 503 20.04 -31.63 14.29
C TYR A 503 19.74 -30.54 15.33
N ASP A 504 18.57 -30.66 15.96
CA ASP A 504 18.03 -29.69 16.90
C ASP A 504 18.53 -30.03 18.31
N GLY A 505 19.64 -29.40 18.68
CA GLY A 505 20.32 -29.68 19.94
C GLY A 505 21.17 -30.95 19.92
N ALA A 506 22.18 -31.02 19.05
CA ALA A 506 23.35 -31.85 19.29
C ALA A 506 24.16 -31.26 20.48
N ALA A 507 23.60 -31.37 21.69
CA ALA A 507 24.28 -31.03 22.93
C ALA A 507 25.61 -31.78 22.98
N ALA A 508 26.67 -31.12 23.49
CA ALA A 508 28.08 -31.48 23.29
C ALA A 508 28.55 -32.81 23.94
N GLY A 509 27.62 -33.70 24.28
CA GLY A 509 27.85 -35.04 24.82
C GLY A 509 27.66 -36.19 23.84
N VAL A 510 27.04 -36.06 22.66
CA VAL A 510 26.86 -37.17 21.67
C VAL A 510 26.92 -36.74 20.19
N ASP A 511 27.37 -37.66 19.33
CA ASP A 511 27.38 -37.58 17.86
C ASP A 511 26.54 -38.70 17.24
N ILE A 512 25.74 -38.43 16.20
CA ILE A 512 24.97 -39.47 15.49
C ILE A 512 25.87 -40.16 14.44
N THR A 513 26.38 -41.34 14.77
CA THR A 513 27.42 -42.02 13.97
C THR A 513 26.88 -42.93 12.87
N GLN A 514 25.74 -43.61 13.05
CA GLN A 514 25.13 -44.48 12.03
C GLN A 514 23.60 -44.47 12.06
N ARG A 515 22.97 -44.69 10.89
CA ARG A 515 21.51 -44.84 10.75
C ARG A 515 21.22 -46.27 10.31
N TYR A 516 20.57 -47.06 11.16
CA TYR A 516 20.54 -48.52 11.00
C TYR A 516 19.46 -48.96 10.00
N ARG A 517 19.88 -49.68 8.97
CA ARG A 517 19.00 -50.22 7.92
C ARG A 517 18.99 -51.75 8.02
N GLY A 518 17.80 -52.34 8.19
CA GLY A 518 17.63 -53.78 8.03
C GLY A 518 18.02 -54.21 6.61
N ASP A 519 18.96 -55.15 6.51
CA ASP A 519 19.67 -55.48 5.28
C ASP A 519 18.82 -56.32 4.32
N LEU A 520 18.57 -55.84 3.08
CA LEU A 520 17.84 -56.55 2.03
C LEU A 520 18.30 -56.18 0.61
N ASP A 521 18.94 -57.16 -0.04
CA ASP A 521 19.20 -57.46 -1.47
C ASP A 521 19.44 -56.35 -2.54
N PRO A 522 20.29 -56.61 -3.57
CA PRO A 522 20.82 -55.56 -4.45
C PRO A 522 20.00 -55.28 -5.73
N ASP A 523 19.00 -56.12 -6.03
CA ASP A 523 18.45 -56.29 -7.38
C ASP A 523 17.05 -55.65 -7.58
N GLY A 524 16.55 -54.85 -6.62
CA GLY A 524 15.19 -54.30 -6.61
C GLY A 524 15.12 -52.77 -6.47
N SER A 525 14.51 -52.10 -7.45
CA SER A 525 13.94 -50.75 -7.27
C SER A 525 12.50 -50.86 -6.73
N PRO A 526 11.97 -49.91 -5.93
CA PRO A 526 12.41 -48.50 -5.81
C PRO A 526 12.46 -47.92 -4.37
N GLN A 527 12.77 -46.62 -4.30
CA GLN A 527 12.63 -45.68 -3.17
C GLN A 527 13.53 -45.84 -1.93
N ALA A 528 13.89 -44.71 -1.33
CA ALA A 528 14.67 -44.64 -0.10
C ALA A 528 13.80 -44.93 1.12
N THR A 529 14.25 -45.85 1.99
CA THR A 529 13.58 -46.17 3.27
C THR A 529 14.40 -45.62 4.43
N ARG A 530 13.72 -44.99 5.39
CA ARG A 530 14.28 -44.12 6.44
C ARG A 530 14.40 -44.83 7.79
N PRO A 531 15.20 -44.32 8.73
CA PRO A 531 15.12 -44.72 10.14
C PRO A 531 13.77 -44.27 10.74
N ASN A 532 13.35 -44.95 11.81
CA ASN A 532 12.09 -44.65 12.50
C ASN A 532 12.18 -43.42 13.43
N VAL A 533 13.41 -43.01 13.75
CA VAL A 533 13.75 -41.85 14.57
C VAL A 533 14.63 -40.93 13.71
N ASP A 534 14.40 -39.62 13.77
CA ASP A 534 15.10 -38.64 12.91
C ASP A 534 15.87 -37.54 13.68
N GLY A 535 15.78 -37.51 15.02
CA GLY A 535 16.62 -36.71 15.91
C GLY A 535 16.92 -37.44 17.23
N VAL A 536 18.05 -37.11 17.86
CA VAL A 536 18.46 -37.59 19.20
C VAL A 536 19.17 -36.45 19.93
N ARG A 537 18.85 -36.21 21.21
CA ARG A 537 19.45 -35.15 22.04
C ARG A 537 19.50 -35.58 23.52
N LEU A 538 20.08 -34.73 24.37
CA LEU A 538 20.39 -35.01 25.78
C LEU A 538 19.96 -33.87 26.70
N ASN A 539 19.27 -34.19 27.80
CA ASN A 539 18.86 -33.22 28.81
C ASN A 539 19.37 -33.63 30.20
N GLN A 540 20.15 -32.75 30.85
CA GLN A 540 20.55 -32.90 32.25
C GLN A 540 19.40 -32.49 33.19
N VAL A 541 19.35 -33.10 34.38
CA VAL A 541 18.18 -32.96 35.28
C VAL A 541 18.28 -31.70 36.16
N GLY A 542 17.71 -30.59 35.70
CA GLY A 542 17.51 -29.34 36.45
C GLY A 542 16.06 -29.15 36.97
N GLU A 543 15.86 -28.28 37.97
CA GLU A 543 14.57 -28.13 38.67
C GLU A 543 13.54 -27.23 37.95
N SER A 544 12.55 -27.86 37.30
CA SER A 544 11.13 -27.44 37.15
C SER A 544 10.73 -25.94 37.07
N ASN A 545 10.25 -25.54 35.88
CA ASN A 545 9.26 -24.47 35.63
C ASN A 545 7.90 -25.08 35.16
N ILE A 546 7.04 -24.28 34.51
CA ILE A 546 5.70 -24.63 33.99
C ILE A 546 5.48 -23.91 32.63
N SER A 547 4.76 -24.52 31.69
CA SER A 547 4.49 -23.95 30.36
C SER A 547 3.25 -23.04 30.29
N ILE A 548 3.33 -22.00 29.44
CA ILE A 548 2.22 -21.19 28.89
C ILE A 548 2.57 -20.88 27.41
N THR A 549 1.56 -20.63 26.56
CA THR A 549 1.73 -20.28 25.14
C THR A 549 0.62 -19.31 24.71
N ASP A 550 0.93 -18.35 23.83
CA ASP A 550 -0.08 -17.54 23.10
C ASP A 550 0.46 -17.15 21.71
N THR A 551 -0.43 -16.79 20.77
CA THR A 551 -0.14 -16.73 19.32
C THR A 551 -0.91 -15.61 18.58
N GLN A 552 -1.10 -14.45 19.20
CA GLN A 552 -2.04 -13.40 18.75
C GLN A 552 -1.41 -12.03 18.38
N ALA A 553 -0.10 -11.90 18.13
CA ALA A 553 0.54 -10.59 17.87
C ALA A 553 1.69 -10.64 16.83
N ALA A 554 2.11 -9.49 16.28
CA ALA A 554 2.97 -9.36 15.10
C ALA A 554 4.39 -8.80 15.41
N MET A 555 5.43 -9.41 14.86
CA MET A 555 6.83 -9.27 15.32
C MET A 555 7.54 -7.97 14.93
N THR A 556 7.33 -6.91 15.71
CA THR A 556 8.07 -5.64 15.64
C THR A 556 8.59 -5.20 17.00
N GLY A 557 9.87 -4.90 17.09
CA GLY A 557 10.52 -4.39 18.29
C GLY A 557 11.62 -5.32 18.82
N ILE A 558 12.77 -4.73 19.15
CA ILE A 558 13.89 -5.42 19.79
C ILE A 558 14.27 -4.58 21.00
N SER A 559 14.08 -5.13 22.20
CA SER A 559 14.36 -4.46 23.47
C SER A 559 15.84 -4.46 23.84
N GLU A 560 16.54 -5.55 23.53
CA GLU A 560 17.97 -5.74 23.79
C GLU A 560 18.56 -6.71 22.74
N VAL A 561 19.79 -6.46 22.29
CA VAL A 561 20.58 -7.41 21.49
C VAL A 561 21.88 -7.67 22.22
N THR A 562 21.95 -8.80 22.92
CA THR A 562 23.15 -9.24 23.61
C THR A 562 24.05 -9.97 22.61
N VAL A 563 25.10 -9.28 22.17
CA VAL A 563 26.18 -9.86 21.35
C VAL A 563 27.36 -10.19 22.26
N ASN A 564 27.51 -11.46 22.60
CA ASN A 564 28.68 -11.93 23.34
C ASN A 564 29.84 -12.19 22.37
N VAL A 565 31.04 -11.77 22.76
CA VAL A 565 32.27 -11.93 21.97
C VAL A 565 33.35 -12.51 22.88
N GLU A 566 33.84 -13.70 22.55
CA GLU A 566 35.06 -14.29 23.11
C GLU A 566 36.30 -14.01 22.24
#